data_AF-K1SQN2-F1
#
_entry.id   AF-K1SQN2-F1
#
_cell.length_a   1.000
_cell.length_b   1.000
_cell.length_c   1.000
_cell.angle_alpha   90.00
_cell.angle_beta   90.00
_cell.angle_gamma   90.00
#
_symmetry.space_group_name_H-M   'P 1'
#
loop_
_entity.id
_entity.type
_entity.pdbx_description
1 polymer ?
#
loop_
_entity_poly.entity_id
_entity_poly.type
_entity_poly.pdbx_seq_one_letter_code
_entity_poly.pdbx_strand_id
1 'polypeptide(L)'
;VVRERMTTQDLEGVSPQTLINIKPVTAAVKEFFGSSQLSQFMDQNNPLGELTHKRRLSALGPGGLSRDRAGFEVRDVHYTHYGRMCPIETPEGPNIGLINSFASFARLNEYGFVEAPYRVVDKSDPENPRVTDEVVYLTADEEDNYTVAQANEPLDAEGHFVHNNVSG
;
A
#
# COMPACT_ATOMS: atom_id res chain seq x y z
N VAL A 1 -18.01 15.36 27.84
CA VAL A 1 -17.64 16.77 27.55
C VAL A 1 -18.75 17.58 26.89
N VAL A 2 -19.10 17.39 25.61
CA VAL A 2 -20.14 18.23 24.95
C VAL A 2 -21.54 17.95 25.50
N ARG A 3 -21.90 16.67 25.66
CA ARG A 3 -23.19 16.26 26.24
C ARG A 3 -23.37 16.76 27.67
N GLU A 4 -22.32 16.76 28.49
CA GLU A 4 -22.37 17.33 29.84
C GLU A 4 -22.57 18.85 29.84
N ARG A 5 -21.90 19.58 28.93
CA ARG A 5 -22.05 21.03 28.80
C ARG A 5 -23.45 21.42 28.30
N MET A 6 -24.08 20.60 27.46
CA MET A 6 -25.47 20.79 27.05
C MET A 6 -26.46 20.64 28.21
N THR A 7 -26.17 19.78 29.20
CA THR A 7 -27.04 19.61 30.38
C THR A 7 -26.90 20.74 31.41
N THR A 8 -25.79 21.51 31.38
CA THR A 8 -25.48 22.56 32.36
C THR A 8 -25.68 23.99 31.86
N GLN A 9 -25.79 24.21 30.54
CA GLN A 9 -25.92 25.56 29.97
C GLN A 9 -27.38 25.90 29.65
N ASP A 10 -27.75 27.15 29.88
CA ASP A 10 -29.10 27.68 29.70
C ASP A 10 -29.45 27.90 28.22
N LEU A 11 -30.66 27.53 27.80
CA LEU A 11 -31.03 27.39 26.38
C LEU A 11 -31.05 28.72 25.60
N GLU A 12 -31.26 29.85 26.28
CA GLU A 12 -31.48 31.16 25.63
C GLU A 12 -30.20 31.83 25.10
N GLY A 13 -29.00 31.32 25.43
CA GLY A 13 -27.71 31.92 25.04
C GLY A 13 -26.68 30.96 24.44
N VAL A 14 -27.05 29.71 24.17
CA VAL A 14 -26.12 28.68 23.73
C VAL A 14 -25.84 28.79 22.23
N SER A 15 -24.54 28.88 21.89
CA SER A 15 -24.07 28.78 20.51
C SER A 15 -23.21 27.52 20.33
N PRO A 16 -23.07 26.97 19.11
CA PRO A 16 -22.21 25.81 18.87
C PRO A 16 -20.77 26.02 19.35
N GLN A 17 -20.27 27.26 19.30
CA GLN A 17 -18.92 27.63 19.72
C GLN A 17 -18.70 27.49 21.23
N THR A 18 -19.72 27.73 22.06
CA THR A 18 -19.60 27.60 23.53
C THR A 18 -19.64 26.15 23.99
N LEU A 19 -20.26 25.28 23.19
CA LEU A 19 -20.39 23.85 23.46
C LEU A 19 -19.16 23.04 23.02
N ILE A 20 -18.55 23.41 21.89
CA ILE A 20 -17.43 22.68 21.30
C ILE A 20 -16.12 23.08 21.98
N ASN A 21 -15.43 22.12 22.61
CA ASN A 21 -14.06 22.31 23.07
C ASN A 21 -13.10 21.66 22.07
N ILE A 22 -12.27 22.48 21.41
CA ILE A 22 -11.29 22.01 20.42
C ILE A 22 -10.01 21.44 21.06
N LYS A 23 -9.74 21.71 22.34
CA LYS A 23 -8.48 21.29 23.00
C LYS A 23 -8.19 19.79 22.89
N PRO A 24 -9.16 18.86 23.06
CA PRO A 24 -8.92 17.42 22.89
C PRO A 24 -8.54 17.05 21.45
N VAL A 25 -9.13 17.73 20.46
CA VAL A 25 -8.83 17.49 19.04
C VAL A 25 -7.40 17.92 18.73
N THR A 26 -7.02 19.14 19.15
CA THR A 26 -5.64 19.63 18.96
C THR A 26 -4.63 18.77 19.72
N ALA A 27 -4.96 18.32 20.94
CA ALA A 27 -4.09 17.44 21.72
C ALA A 27 -3.87 16.09 21.01
N ALA A 28 -4.94 15.47 20.50
CA ALA A 28 -4.84 14.20 19.77
C ALA A 28 -3.96 14.31 18.51
N VAL A 29 -4.11 15.38 17.74
CA VAL A 29 -3.27 15.61 16.54
C VAL A 29 -1.81 15.85 16.94
N LYS A 30 -1.57 16.65 17.99
CA LYS A 30 -0.21 16.94 18.46
C LYS A 30 0.47 15.69 19.03
N GLU A 31 -0.28 14.85 19.75
CA GLU A 31 0.21 13.58 20.25
C GLU A 31 0.55 12.64 19.10
N PHE A 32 -0.32 12.51 18.10
CA PHE A 32 -0.05 11.69 16.92
C PHE A 32 1.26 12.10 16.22
N PHE A 33 1.44 13.36 15.84
CA PHE A 33 2.67 13.76 15.16
C PHE A 33 3.91 13.81 16.07
N GLY A 34 3.72 14.00 17.38
CA GLY A 34 4.80 14.14 18.34
C GLY A 34 5.38 12.83 18.88
N SER A 35 4.56 11.78 19.02
CA SER A 35 4.96 10.52 19.66
C SER A 35 4.62 9.25 18.90
N SER A 36 3.89 9.33 17.77
CA SER A 36 3.57 8.14 16.98
C SER A 36 4.83 7.53 16.36
N GLN A 37 4.93 6.19 16.40
CA GLN A 37 5.99 5.43 15.71
C GLN A 37 5.94 5.59 14.18
N LEU A 38 4.78 5.94 13.63
CA LEU A 38 4.61 6.20 12.20
C LEU A 38 4.97 7.64 11.80
N SER A 39 5.06 8.56 12.78
CA SER A 39 5.55 9.92 12.57
C SER A 39 7.07 9.94 12.74
N GLN A 40 7.78 9.64 11.66
CA GLN A 40 9.23 9.48 11.68
C GLN A 40 9.95 10.76 11.24
N PHE A 41 11.15 10.98 11.78
CA PHE A 41 12.05 12.00 11.25
C PHE A 41 12.50 11.62 9.84
N MET A 42 12.30 12.52 8.89
CA MET A 42 12.59 12.29 7.48
C MET A 42 14.07 11.90 7.27
N ASP A 43 14.31 10.91 6.41
CA ASP A 43 15.67 10.55 6.01
C ASP A 43 16.07 11.47 4.85
N GLN A 44 17.04 12.34 5.09
CA GLN A 44 17.45 13.39 4.17
C GLN A 44 18.94 13.29 3.82
N ASN A 45 19.52 12.09 3.90
CA ASN A 45 20.92 11.89 3.51
C ASN A 45 21.14 12.18 2.02
N ASN A 46 20.17 11.84 1.17
CA ASN A 46 20.16 12.11 -0.27
C ASN A 46 18.73 12.01 -0.83
N PRO A 47 18.48 12.45 -2.09
CA PRO A 47 17.14 12.42 -2.68
C PRO A 47 16.50 11.02 -2.75
N LEU A 48 17.32 9.97 -2.91
CA LEU A 48 16.82 8.60 -2.95
C LEU A 48 16.35 8.15 -1.55
N GLY A 49 17.10 8.46 -0.50
CA GLY A 49 16.70 8.19 0.88
C GLY A 49 15.37 8.88 1.23
N GLU A 50 15.17 10.11 0.76
CA GLU A 50 13.92 10.83 0.94
C GLU A 50 12.75 10.12 0.23
N LEU A 51 12.96 9.71 -1.03
CA LEU A 51 11.95 9.02 -1.82
C LEU A 51 11.60 7.65 -1.23
N THR A 52 12.62 6.84 -0.89
CA THR A 52 12.43 5.51 -0.28
C THR A 52 11.69 5.61 1.04
N HIS A 53 12.02 6.58 1.91
CA HIS A 53 11.34 6.73 3.18
C HIS A 53 9.86 7.10 2.99
N LYS A 54 9.51 7.96 2.02
CA LYS A 54 8.10 8.25 1.69
C LYS A 54 7.33 7.06 1.12
N ARG A 55 8.01 6.08 0.52
CA ARG A 55 7.42 4.87 -0.09
C ARG A 55 7.48 3.63 0.83
N ARG A 56 7.84 3.82 2.10
CA ARG A 56 8.03 2.74 3.06
C ARG A 56 6.69 2.23 3.61
N LEU A 57 6.57 0.91 3.69
CA LEU A 57 5.50 0.17 4.34
C LEU A 57 6.02 -0.42 5.64
N SER A 58 5.34 -0.12 6.75
CA SER A 58 5.70 -0.63 8.09
C SER A 58 4.58 -1.49 8.65
N ALA A 59 4.89 -2.75 8.96
CA ALA A 59 4.01 -3.64 9.72
C ALA A 59 4.05 -3.35 11.24
N LEU A 60 5.00 -2.52 11.67
CA LEU A 60 5.16 -2.07 13.05
C LEU A 60 4.34 -0.80 13.31
N GLY A 61 3.80 -0.67 14.51
CA GLY A 61 3.06 0.50 14.97
C GLY A 61 1.85 0.14 15.82
N PRO A 62 1.12 1.14 16.35
CA PRO A 62 -0.15 0.90 17.04
C PRO A 62 -1.13 0.13 16.14
N GLY A 63 -1.62 -1.02 16.60
CA GLY A 63 -2.50 -1.90 15.82
C GLY A 63 -1.78 -2.86 14.85
N GLY A 64 -0.46 -2.73 14.69
CA GLY A 64 0.38 -3.64 13.92
C GLY A 64 1.01 -4.75 14.77
N LEU A 65 2.09 -5.31 14.26
CA LEU A 65 2.87 -6.35 14.94
C LEU A 65 3.88 -5.73 15.91
N SER A 66 4.12 -6.40 17.03
CA SER A 66 5.32 -6.14 17.83
C SER A 66 6.50 -6.94 17.27
N ARG A 67 7.70 -6.37 17.36
CA ARG A 67 8.94 -7.01 16.87
C ARG A 67 9.12 -8.44 17.41
N ASP A 68 8.83 -8.65 18.69
CA ASP A 68 9.03 -9.94 19.37
C ASP A 68 7.93 -10.97 19.06
N ARG A 69 6.77 -10.53 18.55
CA ARG A 69 5.66 -11.41 18.17
C ARG A 69 5.63 -11.72 16.67
N ALA A 70 6.46 -11.06 15.88
CA ALA A 70 6.56 -11.29 14.45
C ALA A 70 7.39 -12.56 14.17
N GLY A 71 6.69 -13.66 13.91
CA GLY A 71 7.29 -14.95 13.52
C GLY A 71 7.98 -14.92 12.16
N PHE A 72 8.48 -16.08 11.73
CA PHE A 72 9.17 -16.21 10.46
C PHE A 72 8.23 -16.01 9.26
N GLU A 73 7.01 -16.55 9.32
CA GLU A 73 6.04 -16.53 8.22
C GLU A 73 5.64 -15.12 7.77
N VAL A 74 5.56 -14.16 8.70
CA VAL A 74 5.20 -12.76 8.38
C VAL A 74 6.36 -11.95 7.79
N ARG A 75 7.58 -12.49 7.83
CA ARG A 75 8.79 -11.83 7.31
C ARG A 75 9.19 -12.34 5.93
N ASP A 76 8.67 -13.49 5.53
CA ASP A 76 9.02 -14.14 4.28
C ASP A 76 8.37 -13.43 3.08
N VAL A 77 8.95 -13.64 1.89
CA VAL A 77 8.41 -13.09 0.65
C VAL A 77 7.24 -13.94 0.20
N HIS A 78 6.05 -13.35 0.18
CA HIS A 78 4.85 -13.99 -0.33
C HIS A 78 4.73 -13.79 -1.84
N TYR A 79 4.14 -14.75 -2.57
CA TYR A 79 4.02 -14.67 -4.04
C TYR A 79 3.21 -13.46 -4.49
N THR A 80 2.19 -13.06 -3.74
CA THR A 80 1.36 -11.87 -4.02
C THR A 80 2.12 -10.55 -3.90
N HIS A 81 3.35 -10.53 -3.36
CA HIS A 81 4.18 -9.33 -3.32
C HIS A 81 4.62 -8.87 -4.71
N TYR A 82 4.60 -9.77 -5.70
CA TYR A 82 4.97 -9.46 -7.07
C TYR A 82 4.21 -8.23 -7.59
N GLY A 83 4.95 -7.26 -8.13
CA GLY A 83 4.39 -5.99 -8.63
C GLY A 83 3.86 -5.01 -7.56
N ARG A 84 3.79 -5.41 -6.28
CA ARG A 84 3.17 -4.62 -5.19
C ARG A 84 4.18 -4.13 -4.16
N MET A 85 4.99 -5.04 -3.62
CA MET A 85 6.05 -4.75 -2.65
C MET A 85 7.39 -5.23 -3.17
N CYS A 86 8.45 -4.48 -2.91
CA CYS A 86 9.79 -4.88 -3.31
C CYS A 86 10.24 -6.08 -2.46
N PRO A 87 10.58 -7.24 -3.06
CA PRO A 87 11.03 -8.41 -2.30
C PRO A 87 12.50 -8.28 -1.83
N ILE A 88 13.22 -7.28 -2.32
CA ILE A 88 14.66 -7.08 -2.05
C ILE A 88 14.89 -5.98 -1.03
N GLU A 89 14.18 -4.85 -1.16
CA GLU A 89 14.42 -3.66 -0.33
C GLU A 89 13.74 -3.80 1.04
N THR A 90 14.46 -4.42 1.97
CA THR A 90 14.14 -4.49 3.39
C THR A 90 15.40 -4.19 4.21
N PRO A 91 15.30 -3.55 5.39
CA PRO A 91 16.45 -3.40 6.27
C PRO A 91 17.03 -4.75 6.69
N GLU A 92 18.36 -4.85 6.66
CA GLU A 92 19.08 -5.99 7.24
C GLU A 92 19.02 -5.90 8.78
N GLY A 93 18.78 -7.03 9.46
CA GLY A 93 18.73 -7.12 10.92
C GLY A 93 17.33 -7.40 11.50
N PRO A 94 16.98 -6.90 12.71
CA PRO A 94 15.78 -7.33 13.42
C PRO A 94 14.46 -6.89 12.76
N ASN A 95 14.53 -5.91 11.85
CA ASN A 95 13.38 -5.39 11.10
C ASN A 95 13.17 -6.08 9.74
N ILE A 96 13.99 -7.08 9.39
CA ILE A 96 13.87 -7.77 8.10
C ILE A 96 12.44 -8.32 7.90
N GLY A 97 11.85 -8.00 6.74
CA GLY A 97 10.50 -8.39 6.33
C GLY A 97 9.36 -7.59 6.98
N LEU A 98 9.65 -6.77 8.00
CA LEU A 98 8.64 -5.95 8.71
C LEU A 98 8.56 -4.52 8.19
N ILE A 99 9.60 -4.10 7.47
CA ILE A 99 9.68 -2.81 6.79
C ILE A 99 10.04 -3.11 5.34
N ASN A 100 9.11 -2.81 4.45
CA ASN A 100 9.26 -3.04 3.02
C ASN A 100 9.06 -1.72 2.27
N SER A 101 9.34 -1.71 0.96
CA SER A 101 9.07 -0.59 0.08
C SER A 101 8.02 -0.96 -0.97
N PHE A 102 7.23 0.02 -1.42
CA PHE A 102 6.37 -0.15 -2.59
C PHE A 102 7.19 -0.51 -3.83
N ALA A 103 6.68 -1.44 -4.63
CA ALA A 103 7.20 -1.68 -5.98
C ALA A 103 6.98 -0.44 -6.87
N SER A 104 7.72 -0.36 -7.98
CA SER A 104 7.82 0.84 -8.82
C SER A 104 6.47 1.36 -9.30
N PHE A 105 5.63 0.49 -9.85
CA PHE A 105 4.33 0.85 -10.44
C PHE A 105 3.12 0.54 -9.53
N ALA A 106 3.38 0.11 -8.29
CA ALA A 106 2.32 -0.19 -7.34
C ALA A 106 1.49 1.06 -7.01
N ARG A 107 0.18 0.88 -6.85
CA ARG A 107 -0.73 1.93 -6.38
C ARG A 107 -1.63 1.41 -5.26
N LEU A 108 -2.18 2.32 -4.46
CA LEU A 108 -3.21 1.99 -3.48
C LEU A 108 -4.58 2.33 -4.05
N ASN A 109 -5.57 1.46 -3.82
CA ASN A 109 -6.96 1.76 -4.10
C ASN A 109 -7.67 2.41 -2.91
N GLU A 110 -8.92 2.77 -3.10
CA GLU A 110 -9.76 3.49 -2.12
C GLU A 110 -10.00 2.69 -0.83
N TYR A 111 -9.88 1.36 -0.90
CA TYR A 111 -10.02 0.45 0.24
C TYR A 111 -8.69 0.18 0.96
N GLY A 112 -7.57 0.63 0.39
CA GLY A 112 -6.22 0.45 0.95
C GLY A 112 -5.50 -0.81 0.48
N PHE A 113 -6.00 -1.53 -0.52
CA PHE A 113 -5.27 -2.64 -1.14
C PHE A 113 -4.25 -2.14 -2.15
N VAL A 114 -3.14 -2.86 -2.28
CA VAL A 114 -2.07 -2.56 -3.24
C VAL A 114 -2.37 -3.26 -4.56
N GLU A 115 -2.35 -2.49 -5.64
CA GLU A 115 -2.62 -2.96 -6.99
C GLU A 115 -1.36 -2.86 -7.85
N ALA A 116 -1.21 -3.80 -8.78
CA ALA A 116 -0.14 -3.83 -9.77
C ALA A 116 -0.74 -3.72 -11.19
N PRO A 117 -0.08 -3.01 -12.12
CA PRO A 117 -0.56 -2.89 -13.49
C PRO A 117 -0.20 -4.09 -14.36
N TYR A 118 -1.12 -4.51 -15.21
CA TYR A 118 -0.98 -5.58 -16.19
C TYR A 118 -1.57 -5.15 -17.53
N ARG A 119 -1.02 -5.69 -18.62
CA ARG A 119 -1.59 -5.51 -19.97
C ARG A 119 -2.63 -6.58 -20.25
N VAL A 120 -3.77 -6.16 -20.80
CA VAL A 120 -4.84 -7.10 -21.16
C VAL A 120 -4.45 -7.87 -22.42
N VAL A 121 -4.62 -9.19 -22.38
CA VAL A 121 -4.50 -10.06 -23.57
C VAL A 121 -5.89 -10.28 -24.15
N ASP A 122 -6.08 -9.84 -25.39
CA ASP A 122 -7.29 -10.12 -26.18
C ASP A 122 -7.27 -11.59 -26.63
N LYS A 123 -8.25 -12.35 -26.16
CA LYS A 123 -8.43 -13.78 -26.45
C LYS A 123 -9.64 -14.03 -27.37
N SER A 124 -10.10 -13.01 -28.09
CA SER A 124 -11.22 -13.15 -29.03
C SER A 124 -10.92 -14.13 -30.17
N ASP A 125 -9.65 -14.25 -30.57
CA ASP A 125 -9.14 -15.36 -31.39
C ASP A 125 -8.35 -16.34 -30.50
N PRO A 126 -8.89 -17.55 -30.21
CA PRO A 126 -8.22 -18.55 -29.38
C PRO A 126 -6.91 -19.09 -29.97
N GLU A 127 -6.76 -19.06 -31.31
CA GLU A 127 -5.57 -19.57 -31.99
C GLU A 127 -4.44 -18.53 -32.02
N ASN A 128 -4.78 -17.24 -31.87
CA ASN A 128 -3.80 -16.16 -31.95
C ASN A 128 -4.10 -15.02 -30.95
N PRO A 129 -3.87 -15.25 -29.65
CA PRO A 129 -4.10 -14.23 -28.62
C PRO A 129 -3.13 -13.05 -28.79
N ARG A 130 -3.66 -11.83 -28.64
CA ARG A 130 -2.91 -10.59 -28.87
C ARG A 130 -2.80 -9.75 -27.61
N VAL A 131 -1.59 -9.30 -27.29
CA VAL A 131 -1.36 -8.36 -26.19
C VAL A 131 -1.82 -6.96 -26.61
N THR A 132 -2.68 -6.34 -25.81
CA THR A 132 -3.18 -4.98 -26.05
C THR A 132 -2.39 -3.93 -25.29
N ASP A 133 -2.56 -2.66 -25.64
CA ASP A 133 -1.98 -1.52 -24.90
C ASP A 133 -2.85 -1.06 -23.72
N GLU A 134 -3.97 -1.74 -23.47
CA GLU A 134 -4.82 -1.47 -22.32
C GLU A 134 -4.14 -1.97 -21.04
N VAL A 135 -3.95 -1.06 -20.09
CA VAL A 135 -3.37 -1.36 -18.77
C VAL A 135 -4.46 -1.35 -17.73
N VAL A 136 -4.66 -2.50 -17.10
CA VAL A 136 -5.56 -2.69 -15.96
C VAL A 136 -4.74 -2.89 -14.70
N TYR A 137 -5.24 -2.40 -13.57
CA TYR A 137 -4.61 -2.59 -12.28
C TYR A 137 -5.43 -3.61 -11.49
N LEU A 138 -4.74 -4.62 -10.97
CA LEU A 138 -5.38 -5.74 -10.30
C LEU A 138 -4.91 -5.83 -8.86
N THR A 139 -5.85 -6.09 -7.95
CA THR A 139 -5.53 -6.51 -6.57
C THR A 139 -4.95 -7.93 -6.57
N ALA A 140 -4.42 -8.36 -5.42
CA ALA A 140 -3.82 -9.70 -5.31
C ALA A 140 -4.86 -10.81 -5.52
N ASP A 141 -6.06 -10.62 -4.99
CA ASP A 141 -7.20 -11.53 -5.11
C ASP A 141 -7.76 -11.59 -6.54
N GLU A 142 -7.75 -10.48 -7.27
CA GLU A 142 -8.15 -10.46 -8.68
C GLU A 142 -7.12 -11.19 -9.55
N GLU A 143 -5.83 -10.93 -9.34
CA GLU A 143 -4.72 -11.53 -10.10
C GLU A 143 -4.72 -13.06 -10.03
N ASP A 144 -5.05 -13.65 -8.87
CA ASP A 144 -5.10 -15.11 -8.67
C ASP A 144 -6.07 -15.84 -9.62
N ASN A 145 -7.04 -15.13 -10.21
CA ASN A 145 -7.97 -15.70 -11.18
C ASN A 145 -7.41 -15.75 -12.61
N TYR A 146 -6.22 -15.20 -12.84
CA TYR A 146 -5.61 -15.06 -14.16
C TYR A 146 -4.25 -15.76 -14.23
N THR A 147 -3.86 -16.14 -15.44
CA THR A 147 -2.49 -16.55 -15.75
C THR A 147 -1.74 -15.36 -16.31
N VAL A 148 -0.70 -14.93 -15.61
CA VAL A 148 0.14 -13.79 -15.98
C VAL A 148 1.36 -14.30 -16.75
N ALA A 149 1.60 -13.74 -17.94
CA ALA A 149 2.81 -14.00 -18.70
C ALA A 149 3.92 -12.99 -18.31
N GLN A 150 5.18 -13.40 -18.42
CA GLN A 150 6.30 -12.51 -18.14
C GLN A 150 6.43 -11.41 -19.20
N ALA A 151 6.93 -10.25 -18.78
CA ALA A 151 7.08 -9.08 -19.64
C ALA A 151 8.15 -9.23 -20.74
N ASN A 152 9.03 -10.23 -20.65
CA ASN A 152 10.11 -10.51 -21.60
C ASN A 152 9.74 -11.55 -22.66
N GLU A 153 8.51 -12.08 -22.66
CA GLU A 153 8.07 -13.03 -23.67
C GLU A 153 8.08 -12.36 -25.06
N PRO A 154 8.73 -12.97 -26.08
CA PRO A 154 8.80 -12.39 -27.41
C PRO A 154 7.42 -12.28 -28.06
N LEU A 155 7.13 -11.07 -28.53
CA LEU A 155 5.94 -10.75 -29.32
C LEU A 155 6.34 -10.44 -30.76
N ASP A 156 5.43 -10.71 -31.71
CA ASP A 156 5.56 -10.26 -33.09
C ASP A 156 5.22 -8.75 -33.23
N ALA A 157 5.32 -8.21 -34.45
CA ALA A 157 5.03 -6.80 -34.72
C ALA A 157 3.55 -6.42 -34.54
N GLU A 158 2.65 -7.40 -34.49
CA GLU A 158 1.21 -7.21 -34.33
C GLU A 158 0.75 -7.47 -32.88
N GLY A 159 1.66 -7.88 -31.99
CA GLY A 159 1.43 -8.09 -30.56
C GLY A 159 1.05 -9.53 -30.18
N HIS A 160 1.24 -10.51 -31.06
CA HIS A 160 0.99 -11.92 -30.77
C HIS A 160 2.22 -12.62 -30.18
N PHE A 161 1.99 -13.67 -29.40
CA PHE A 161 3.05 -14.48 -28.82
C PHE A 161 3.77 -15.30 -29.90
N VAL A 162 5.11 -15.23 -29.94
CA VAL A 162 5.92 -16.02 -30.88
C VAL A 162 5.96 -17.50 -30.48
N HIS A 163 5.88 -17.78 -29.17
CA HIS A 163 5.86 -19.14 -28.63
C HIS A 163 4.45 -19.56 -28.20
N ASN A 164 4.17 -20.85 -28.33
CA ASN A 164 2.88 -21.43 -27.93
C ASN A 164 2.73 -21.60 -26.42
N ASN A 165 3.83 -21.55 -25.66
CA ASN A 165 3.85 -21.68 -24.21
C ASN A 165 4.56 -20.48 -23.62
N VAL A 166 3.96 -19.88 -22.60
CA VAL A 166 4.54 -18.80 -21.81
C VAL A 166 4.96 -19.34 -20.45
N SER A 167 6.12 -18.91 -19.96
CA SER A 167 6.56 -19.24 -18.61
C SER A 167 5.88 -18.28 -17.63
N GLY A 168 5.17 -18.82 -16.63
CA GLY A 168 4.70 -18.07 -15.47
C GLY A 168 5.84 -17.82 -14.49
#